data_AF-A0A4R2NFM9-F1
#
_entry.id   AF-A0A4R2NFM9-F1
#
_cell.length_a   1.000
_cell.length_b   1.000
_cell.length_c   1.000
_cell.angle_alpha   90.00
_cell.angle_beta   90.00
_cell.angle_gamma   90.00
#
_symmetry.space_group_name_H-M   'P 1'
#
loop_
_entity.id
_entity.type
_entity.pdbx_description
1 polymer ?
#
loop_
_entity_poly.entity_id
_entity_poly.type
_entity_poly.pdbx_seq_one_letter_code
_entity_poly.pdbx_strand_id
1 'polypeptide(L)'
;MLKQAELINPLLVEALGCNNGDAGSPNDYNLSSLRGKTAAKIAANMDSIEKSVEPNIHRLKCLDCGKKGEYDIGEVFINIEDHNINKEDPIDHYLQCTGYFRCKHCNSAGNWEIPNNMLQEVTFALPLLTVNPDFGHYSIGKSQAFDGSMHRYSTDTENHILKKIMTEGQNAYYWNRLGNIYKQGRRPDLAAVAFEQSIRIDNDQLESHYSLGNLLIEIGRLKEARAHFQRVLRTAHTYNELKAESLRDFVSSALQQLFYISDGAESFLSSLPTRENILEEHEGIGIGEGLEIDLELIPDELESFYPLAEVYMGQNAKKLPLKKRMLKYQPMNRSQELRMKQNKKKKRKKERKKRKKK
;
A
#
# COMPACT_ATOMS: atom_id res chain seq x y z
N MET A 1 -25.36 19.39 -7.25
CA MET A 1 -23.90 19.56 -7.12
C MET A 1 -23.34 18.22 -6.65
N LEU A 2 -22.37 17.66 -7.35
CA LEU A 2 -21.74 16.40 -6.97
C LEU A 2 -20.98 16.55 -5.65
N LYS A 3 -21.04 15.55 -4.78
CA LYS A 3 -20.22 15.54 -3.57
C LYS A 3 -18.77 15.21 -3.97
N GLN A 4 -17.78 15.77 -3.26
CA GLN A 4 -16.36 15.52 -3.53
C GLN A 4 -16.02 14.02 -3.54
N ALA A 5 -16.73 13.22 -2.72
CA ALA A 5 -16.57 11.78 -2.63
C ALA A 5 -16.95 11.00 -3.90
N GLU A 6 -17.70 11.61 -4.82
CA GLU A 6 -18.22 10.94 -6.03
C GLU A 6 -17.34 11.15 -7.26
N LEU A 7 -16.37 12.08 -7.19
CA LEU A 7 -15.53 12.41 -8.34
C LEU A 7 -14.41 11.39 -8.50
N ILE A 8 -14.30 10.87 -9.72
CA ILE A 8 -13.34 9.84 -10.12
C ILE A 8 -12.58 10.33 -11.35
N ASN A 9 -11.30 9.99 -11.42
CA ASN A 9 -10.48 10.33 -12.58
C ASN A 9 -10.92 9.57 -13.85
N PRO A 10 -11.20 10.25 -14.97
CA PRO A 10 -11.53 9.59 -16.23
C PRO A 10 -10.46 8.59 -16.71
N LEU A 11 -9.18 8.89 -16.49
CA LEU A 11 -8.07 7.99 -16.85
C LEU A 11 -8.10 6.69 -16.02
N LEU A 12 -8.62 6.72 -14.79
CA LEU A 12 -8.79 5.51 -13.99
C LEU A 12 -9.85 4.61 -14.63
N VAL A 13 -10.97 5.18 -15.06
CA VAL A 13 -12.06 4.43 -15.68
C VAL A 13 -11.60 3.79 -16.98
N GLU A 14 -10.85 4.54 -17.79
CA GLU A 14 -10.22 4.04 -19.01
C GLU A 14 -9.24 2.90 -18.70
N ALA A 15 -8.33 3.08 -17.73
CA ALA A 15 -7.35 2.07 -17.33
C ALA A 15 -7.99 0.77 -16.82
N LEU A 16 -9.21 0.85 -16.26
CA LEU A 16 -9.98 -0.31 -15.80
C LEU A 16 -10.71 -1.05 -16.92
N GLY A 17 -10.77 -0.49 -18.13
CA GLY A 17 -11.50 -1.06 -19.26
C GLY A 17 -13.00 -1.16 -19.00
N CYS A 18 -13.57 -0.20 -18.26
CA CYS A 18 -15.01 -0.14 -18.03
C CYS A 18 -15.68 0.40 -19.31
N ASN A 19 -16.53 -0.42 -19.95
CA ASN A 19 -17.28 -0.04 -21.15
C ASN A 19 -18.36 0.98 -20.80
N ASN A 20 -18.27 2.17 -21.38
CA ASN A 20 -19.21 3.25 -21.18
C ASN A 20 -20.11 3.34 -22.42
N GLY A 21 -21.30 2.72 -22.36
CA GLY A 21 -22.39 3.19 -23.21
C GLY A 21 -22.76 4.60 -22.75
N ASP A 22 -22.50 5.59 -23.60
CA ASP A 22 -22.99 6.98 -23.48
C ASP A 22 -22.50 7.83 -22.28
N ALA A 23 -21.22 7.76 -21.89
CA ALA A 23 -20.65 8.79 -20.99
C ALA A 23 -20.47 10.12 -21.75
N GLY A 24 -21.43 11.04 -21.62
CA GLY A 24 -21.46 12.33 -22.32
C GLY A 24 -20.69 13.45 -21.59
N SER A 25 -20.30 13.25 -20.33
CA SER A 25 -19.65 14.25 -19.48
C SER A 25 -18.58 13.65 -18.55
N PRO A 26 -17.49 14.38 -18.23
CA PRO A 26 -16.49 13.99 -17.23
C PRO A 26 -17.03 13.72 -15.81
N ASN A 27 -18.29 14.06 -15.56
CA ASN A 27 -18.99 13.91 -14.29
C ASN A 27 -19.86 12.63 -14.21
N ASP A 28 -19.93 11.85 -15.29
CA ASP A 28 -20.80 10.67 -15.36
C ASP A 28 -20.15 9.41 -14.71
N TYR A 29 -18.90 9.52 -14.25
CA TYR A 29 -18.16 8.44 -13.61
C TYR A 29 -18.56 8.32 -12.14
N ASN A 30 -19.04 7.15 -11.71
CA ASN A 30 -19.42 6.87 -10.33
C ASN A 30 -18.79 5.58 -9.80
N LEU A 31 -18.75 5.42 -8.48
CA LEU A 31 -18.16 4.25 -7.83
C LEU A 31 -18.81 2.93 -8.25
N SER A 32 -20.11 2.94 -8.56
CA SER A 32 -20.82 1.74 -9.01
C SER A 32 -20.38 1.26 -10.40
N SER A 33 -19.71 2.10 -11.21
CA SER A 33 -19.13 1.68 -12.47
C SER A 33 -17.75 1.02 -12.32
N LEU A 34 -17.11 1.17 -11.16
CA LEU A 34 -15.81 0.56 -10.88
C LEU A 34 -15.97 -0.91 -10.48
N ARG A 35 -15.15 -1.79 -11.08
CA ARG A 35 -15.15 -3.23 -10.80
C ARG A 35 -14.39 -3.54 -9.51
N GLY A 36 -15.00 -4.27 -8.57
CA GLY A 36 -14.33 -4.75 -7.37
C GLY A 36 -15.30 -5.25 -6.29
N LYS A 37 -15.07 -6.44 -5.73
CA LYS A 37 -15.97 -7.00 -4.69
C LYS A 37 -15.69 -6.35 -3.34
N THR A 38 -14.42 -6.12 -3.04
CA THR A 38 -13.99 -5.44 -1.82
C THR A 38 -14.27 -3.95 -1.92
N ALA A 39 -13.99 -3.32 -3.07
CA ALA A 39 -14.33 -1.92 -3.31
C ALA A 39 -15.82 -1.61 -3.05
N ALA A 40 -16.73 -2.45 -3.55
CA ALA A 40 -18.17 -2.28 -3.31
C ALA A 40 -18.54 -2.36 -1.82
N LYS A 41 -17.90 -3.26 -1.06
CA LYS A 41 -18.11 -3.37 0.39
C LYS A 41 -17.60 -2.14 1.12
N ILE A 42 -16.40 -1.65 0.77
CA ILE A 42 -15.83 -0.43 1.35
C ILE A 42 -16.74 0.75 1.07
N ALA A 43 -17.16 0.94 -0.19
CA ALA A 43 -18.07 2.02 -0.57
C ALA A 43 -19.39 2.00 0.21
N ALA A 44 -19.95 0.80 0.47
CA ALA A 44 -21.17 0.64 1.25
C ALA A 44 -21.00 0.90 2.77
N ASN A 45 -19.76 0.91 3.28
CA ASN A 45 -19.46 1.09 4.71
C ASN A 45 -18.58 2.34 4.96
N MET A 46 -18.54 3.29 4.02
CA MET A 46 -17.73 4.52 4.15
C MET A 46 -18.05 5.33 5.41
N ASP A 47 -19.31 5.32 5.84
CA ASP A 47 -19.75 6.07 7.03
C ASP A 47 -19.31 5.42 8.36
N SER A 48 -18.98 4.12 8.35
CA SER A 48 -18.48 3.42 9.55
C SER A 48 -16.96 3.48 9.71
N ILE A 49 -16.24 3.93 8.67
CA ILE A 49 -14.79 4.07 8.73
C ILE A 49 -14.48 5.29 9.59
N GLU A 50 -13.77 5.06 10.70
CA GLU A 50 -13.39 6.11 11.64
C GLU A 50 -12.52 7.17 10.93
N LYS A 51 -12.96 8.43 11.04
CA LYS A 51 -12.20 9.57 10.52
C LYS A 51 -11.30 10.07 11.64
N SER A 52 -10.10 9.50 11.71
CA SER A 52 -9.12 9.82 12.76
C SER A 52 -8.54 11.25 12.67
N VAL A 53 -8.72 11.94 11.55
CA VAL A 53 -8.19 13.29 11.30
C VAL A 53 -9.30 14.22 10.86
N GLU A 54 -9.38 15.39 11.50
CA GLU A 54 -10.31 16.45 11.11
C GLU A 54 -10.11 16.86 9.63
N PRO A 55 -11.18 17.17 8.88
CA PRO A 55 -11.07 17.65 7.52
C PRO A 55 -10.33 18.99 7.44
N ASN A 56 -9.37 19.13 6.52
CA ASN A 56 -8.68 20.38 6.28
C ASN A 56 -9.33 21.10 5.08
N ILE A 57 -10.42 21.83 5.34
CA ILE A 57 -11.28 22.35 4.28
C ILE A 57 -10.89 23.78 3.91
N HIS A 58 -10.54 23.98 2.63
CA HIS A 58 -10.28 25.31 2.07
C HIS A 58 -11.13 25.60 0.83
N ARG A 59 -11.46 26.89 0.65
CA ARG A 59 -12.17 27.37 -0.54
C ARG A 59 -11.17 27.69 -1.66
N LEU A 60 -10.98 26.76 -2.58
CA LEU A 60 -10.07 26.89 -3.71
C LEU A 60 -10.80 27.32 -4.97
N LYS A 61 -10.09 27.99 -5.89
CA LYS A 61 -10.57 28.25 -7.25
C LYS A 61 -9.86 27.31 -8.22
N CYS A 62 -10.63 26.56 -8.99
CA CYS A 62 -10.09 25.79 -10.10
C CYS A 62 -9.74 26.74 -11.24
N LEU A 63 -8.49 26.74 -11.68
CA LEU A 63 -8.01 27.63 -12.73
C LEU A 63 -8.44 27.18 -14.13
N ASP A 64 -8.82 25.92 -14.32
CA ASP A 64 -9.28 25.42 -15.62
C ASP A 64 -10.71 25.87 -15.97
N CYS A 65 -11.61 25.95 -14.98
CA CYS A 65 -13.00 26.38 -15.19
C CYS A 65 -13.35 27.72 -14.51
N GLY A 66 -12.43 28.29 -13.74
CA GLY A 66 -12.61 29.54 -12.99
C GLY A 66 -13.56 29.45 -11.78
N LYS A 67 -14.18 28.30 -11.52
CA LYS A 67 -15.17 28.13 -10.43
C LYS A 67 -14.49 27.86 -9.09
N LYS A 68 -15.12 28.38 -8.03
CA LYS A 68 -14.70 28.15 -6.63
C LYS A 68 -15.49 27.00 -6.00
N GLY A 69 -14.87 26.32 -5.04
CA GLY A 69 -15.51 25.30 -4.23
C GLY A 69 -14.72 25.05 -2.95
N GLU A 70 -15.36 24.41 -1.97
CA GLU A 70 -14.70 23.93 -0.75
C GLU A 70 -14.15 22.53 -0.99
N TYR A 71 -12.90 22.29 -0.59
CA TYR A 71 -12.21 21.03 -0.78
C TYR A 71 -11.44 20.68 0.47
N ASP A 72 -11.54 19.42 0.87
CA ASP A 72 -10.64 18.86 1.87
C ASP A 72 -9.27 18.56 1.23
N ILE A 73 -8.26 19.34 1.61
CA ILE A 73 -6.90 19.24 1.08
C ILE A 73 -6.02 18.28 1.88
N GLY A 74 -6.53 17.74 2.99
CA GLY A 74 -5.79 16.87 3.89
C GLY A 74 -4.61 17.55 4.58
N GLU A 75 -3.65 16.72 5.01
CA GLU A 75 -2.39 17.16 5.57
C GLU A 75 -1.53 17.87 4.50
N VAL A 76 -0.82 18.90 4.92
CA VAL A 76 0.03 19.76 4.11
C VAL A 76 1.47 19.58 4.56
N PHE A 77 2.26 18.91 3.72
CA PHE A 77 3.70 18.84 3.87
C PHE A 77 4.35 20.12 3.34
N ILE A 78 5.29 20.67 4.11
CA ILE A 78 6.11 21.80 3.72
C ILE A 78 7.52 21.28 3.43
N ASN A 79 7.85 21.17 2.14
CA ASN A 79 9.15 20.66 1.71
C ASN A 79 10.21 21.76 1.76
N ILE A 80 10.84 21.89 2.93
CA ILE A 80 11.99 22.78 3.19
C ILE A 80 13.33 22.06 3.26
N GLU A 81 13.35 20.74 3.07
CA GLU A 81 14.57 19.93 3.19
C GLU A 81 15.44 19.95 1.93
N ASP A 82 14.92 20.42 0.80
CA ASP A 82 15.71 20.57 -0.42
C ASP A 82 16.70 21.73 -0.28
N HIS A 83 18.00 21.46 -0.38
CA HIS A 83 19.05 22.49 -0.31
C HIS A 83 19.04 23.48 -1.49
N ASN A 84 18.10 23.32 -2.43
CA ASN A 84 17.86 24.18 -3.59
C ASN A 84 16.68 25.14 -3.37
N ILE A 85 16.38 25.54 -2.13
CA ILE A 85 15.42 26.62 -1.85
C ILE A 85 15.91 27.90 -2.53
N ASN A 86 15.24 28.29 -3.61
CA ASN A 86 15.32 29.64 -4.10
C ASN A 86 14.49 30.54 -3.17
N LYS A 87 15.15 31.41 -2.40
CA LYS A 87 14.50 32.29 -1.43
C LYS A 87 13.46 33.25 -2.04
N GLU A 88 13.47 33.40 -3.36
CA GLU A 88 12.53 34.23 -4.11
C GLU A 88 11.22 33.51 -4.45
N ASP A 89 11.18 32.17 -4.37
CA ASP A 89 9.96 31.44 -4.71
C ASP A 89 8.88 31.67 -3.64
N PRO A 90 7.62 31.86 -4.05
CA PRO A 90 6.52 32.02 -3.11
C PRO A 90 6.35 30.74 -2.27
N ILE A 91 5.93 30.91 -1.01
CA ILE A 91 5.81 29.81 -0.05
C ILE A 91 4.93 28.66 -0.54
N ASP A 92 3.96 28.95 -1.40
CA ASP A 92 3.05 27.96 -1.96
C ASP A 92 3.77 26.92 -2.84
N HIS A 93 4.95 27.26 -3.38
CA HIS A 93 5.82 26.35 -4.14
C HIS A 93 6.22 25.12 -3.33
N TYR A 94 6.36 25.25 -2.01
CA TYR A 94 6.85 24.20 -1.12
C TYR A 94 5.74 23.33 -0.53
N LEU A 95 4.48 23.62 -0.83
CA LEU A 95 3.34 22.93 -0.23
C LEU A 95 2.97 21.68 -1.01
N GLN A 96 2.71 20.59 -0.29
CA GLN A 96 2.18 19.35 -0.84
C GLN A 96 0.99 18.89 -0.01
N CYS A 97 -0.17 18.78 -0.65
CA CYS A 97 -1.44 18.42 -0.04
C CYS A 97 -1.75 16.95 -0.30
N THR A 98 -2.08 16.22 0.76
CA THR A 98 -2.36 14.78 0.70
C THR A 98 -3.80 14.43 0.35
N GLY A 99 -4.74 15.35 0.57
CA GLY A 99 -6.15 15.14 0.31
C GLY A 99 -6.44 14.82 -1.15
N TYR A 100 -7.36 13.89 -1.39
CA TYR A 100 -7.85 13.60 -2.73
C TYR A 100 -9.04 14.51 -3.07
N PHE A 101 -8.84 15.42 -4.03
CA PHE A 101 -9.91 16.31 -4.47
C PHE A 101 -9.78 16.70 -5.94
N ARG A 102 -10.90 16.70 -6.64
CA ARG A 102 -11.04 17.13 -8.03
C ARG A 102 -12.06 18.26 -8.12
N CYS A 103 -11.99 19.08 -9.16
CA CYS A 103 -12.94 20.18 -9.31
C CYS A 103 -14.38 19.68 -9.36
N LYS A 104 -15.24 20.17 -8.45
CA LYS A 104 -16.67 19.84 -8.40
C LYS A 104 -17.46 20.27 -9.64
N HIS A 105 -16.85 21.08 -10.52
CA HIS A 105 -17.49 21.65 -11.71
C HIS A 105 -17.00 21.01 -13.02
N CYS A 106 -15.68 20.81 -13.17
CA CYS A 106 -15.09 20.25 -14.40
C CYS A 106 -14.32 18.94 -14.21
N ASN A 107 -14.28 18.39 -12.99
CA ASN A 107 -13.53 17.18 -12.63
C ASN A 107 -12.02 17.23 -12.93
N SER A 108 -11.46 18.42 -13.14
CA SER A 108 -10.02 18.59 -13.35
C SER A 108 -9.23 18.25 -12.09
N ALA A 109 -8.02 17.72 -12.31
CA ALA A 109 -7.00 17.49 -11.30
C ALA A 109 -5.98 18.62 -11.38
N GLY A 110 -5.59 19.13 -10.20
CA GLY A 110 -4.45 20.02 -10.04
C GLY A 110 -4.36 21.19 -11.02
N ASN A 111 -5.00 22.30 -10.68
CA ASN A 111 -4.62 23.63 -11.14
C ASN A 111 -5.43 24.62 -10.29
N TRP A 112 -4.90 24.96 -9.12
CA TRP A 112 -5.68 25.60 -8.07
C TRP A 112 -5.06 26.92 -7.67
N GLU A 113 -5.89 27.96 -7.60
CA GLU A 113 -5.54 29.20 -6.93
C GLU A 113 -5.62 28.95 -5.41
N ILE A 114 -4.49 29.04 -4.73
CA ILE A 114 -4.42 28.91 -3.27
C ILE A 114 -4.87 30.23 -2.65
N PRO A 115 -5.86 30.23 -1.75
CA PRO A 115 -6.35 31.46 -1.16
C PRO A 115 -5.38 32.00 -0.10
N ASN A 116 -5.30 33.32 0.03
CA ASN A 116 -4.35 33.98 0.95
C ASN A 116 -4.49 33.53 2.42
N ASN A 117 -5.69 33.16 2.87
CA ASN A 117 -5.89 32.68 4.25
C ASN A 117 -5.15 31.36 4.49
N MET A 118 -5.14 30.44 3.52
CA MET A 118 -4.36 29.21 3.63
C MET A 118 -2.86 29.50 3.74
N LEU A 119 -2.35 30.47 2.97
CA LEU A 119 -0.95 30.89 3.05
C LEU A 119 -0.61 31.54 4.40
N GLN A 120 -1.55 32.31 4.97
CA GLN A 120 -1.40 32.87 6.31
C GLN A 120 -1.32 31.77 7.37
N GLU A 121 -2.22 30.78 7.31
CA GLU A 121 -2.23 29.63 8.23
C GLU A 121 -0.91 28.85 8.19
N VAL A 122 -0.40 28.54 6.99
CA VAL A 122 0.94 27.93 6.81
C VAL A 122 2.03 28.79 7.45
N THR A 123 2.01 30.11 7.19
CA THR A 123 3.03 31.04 7.70
C THR A 123 3.03 31.08 9.23
N PHE A 124 1.85 31.04 9.86
CA PHE A 124 1.72 30.98 11.31
C PHE A 124 2.10 29.61 11.90
N ALA A 125 1.92 28.52 11.15
CA ALA A 125 2.31 27.18 11.59
C ALA A 125 3.84 26.99 11.57
N LEU A 126 4.57 27.62 10.65
CA LEU A 126 6.02 27.41 10.45
C LEU A 126 6.87 27.48 11.73
N PRO A 127 6.76 28.51 12.61
CA PRO A 127 7.53 28.53 13.85
C PRO A 127 7.21 27.37 14.79
N LEU A 128 5.95 26.92 14.82
CA LEU A 128 5.50 25.82 15.69
C LEU A 128 6.06 24.47 15.20
N LEU A 129 6.18 24.31 13.88
CA LEU A 129 6.75 23.11 13.26
C LEU A 129 8.23 22.87 13.63
N THR A 130 8.95 23.91 14.04
CA THR A 130 10.33 23.76 14.54
C THR A 130 10.41 23.09 15.92
N VAL A 131 9.32 23.14 16.69
CA VAL A 131 9.21 22.53 18.03
C VAL A 131 8.51 21.18 17.94
N ASN A 132 7.46 21.09 17.14
CA ASN A 132 6.72 19.86 16.87
C ASN A 132 6.56 19.70 15.35
N PRO A 133 7.34 18.81 14.70
CA PRO A 133 7.33 18.62 13.26
C PRO A 133 5.96 18.30 12.65
N ASP A 134 5.01 17.84 13.47
CA ASP A 134 3.62 17.57 13.10
C ASP A 134 2.67 18.45 13.94
N PHE A 135 2.18 19.55 13.36
CA PHE A 135 1.31 20.51 14.05
C PHE A 135 0.02 20.78 13.27
N GLY A 136 -1.11 20.36 13.83
CA GLY A 136 -2.42 20.51 13.20
C GLY A 136 -2.50 19.69 11.91
N HIS A 137 -2.70 20.37 10.78
CA HIS A 137 -2.67 19.75 9.45
C HIS A 137 -1.36 19.96 8.71
N TYR A 138 -0.33 20.49 9.37
CA TYR A 138 0.93 20.86 8.73
C TYR A 138 2.07 20.02 9.27
N SER A 139 2.95 19.58 8.37
CA SER A 139 4.15 18.84 8.74
C SER A 139 5.36 19.29 7.93
N ILE A 140 6.55 19.27 8.53
CA ILE A 140 7.81 19.43 7.79
C ILE A 140 8.17 18.10 7.14
N GLY A 141 8.41 18.13 5.83
CA GLY A 141 8.84 16.95 5.09
C GLY A 141 8.41 17.00 3.64
N LYS A 142 8.45 15.86 2.97
CA LYS A 142 8.07 15.74 1.56
C LYS A 142 7.19 14.53 1.30
N SER A 143 6.21 14.73 0.44
CA SER A 143 5.41 13.65 -0.16
C SER A 143 6.00 13.31 -1.52
N GLN A 144 6.58 12.12 -1.63
CA GLN A 144 7.27 11.67 -2.84
C GLN A 144 6.61 10.39 -3.38
N ALA A 145 6.36 10.36 -4.68
CA ALA A 145 5.90 9.17 -5.37
C ALA A 145 7.02 8.13 -5.48
N PHE A 146 6.65 6.91 -5.84
CA PHE A 146 7.57 5.76 -5.87
C PHE A 146 8.76 5.91 -6.83
N ASP A 147 8.66 6.78 -7.84
CA ASP A 147 9.70 7.04 -8.84
C ASP A 147 10.52 8.31 -8.53
N GLY A 148 10.32 8.88 -7.35
CA GLY A 148 11.02 10.08 -6.92
C GLY A 148 10.32 11.38 -7.32
N SER A 149 9.27 11.33 -8.14
CA SER A 149 8.51 12.53 -8.50
C SER A 149 7.80 13.13 -7.29
N MET A 150 7.77 14.45 -7.22
CA MET A 150 7.09 15.21 -6.18
C MET A 150 5.98 16.02 -6.84
N HIS A 151 4.80 15.97 -6.25
CA HIS A 151 3.63 16.65 -6.76
C HIS A 151 2.98 17.46 -5.65
N ARG A 152 2.34 18.57 -6.04
CA ARG A 152 1.62 19.43 -5.10
C ARG A 152 0.34 18.78 -4.58
N TYR A 153 -0.44 18.11 -5.44
CA TYR A 153 -1.68 17.48 -5.03
C TYR A 153 -1.65 15.97 -5.28
N SER A 154 -2.28 15.18 -4.40
CA SER A 154 -2.42 13.73 -4.62
C SER A 154 -3.09 13.37 -5.96
N THR A 155 -3.95 14.25 -6.50
CA THR A 155 -4.55 14.05 -7.83
C THR A 155 -3.59 14.26 -9.00
N ASP A 156 -2.51 15.03 -8.80
CA ASP A 156 -1.42 15.13 -9.78
C ASP A 156 -0.60 13.85 -9.79
N THR A 157 -0.30 13.32 -8.60
CA THR A 157 0.34 12.01 -8.46
C THR A 157 -0.51 10.91 -9.06
N GLU A 158 -1.82 10.89 -8.80
CA GLU A 158 -2.79 9.97 -9.42
C GLU A 158 -2.69 10.02 -10.96
N ASN A 159 -2.74 11.21 -11.56
CA ASN A 159 -2.60 11.39 -13.00
C ASN A 159 -1.26 10.87 -13.53
N HIS A 160 -0.16 11.15 -12.82
CA HIS A 160 1.17 10.69 -13.19
C HIS A 160 1.25 9.15 -13.21
N ILE A 161 0.75 8.49 -12.16
CA ILE A 161 0.72 7.03 -12.07
C ILE A 161 -0.21 6.43 -13.13
N LEU A 162 -1.40 7.00 -13.34
CA LEU A 162 -2.34 6.52 -14.35
C LEU A 162 -1.75 6.62 -15.77
N LYS A 163 -1.04 7.70 -16.10
CA LYS A 163 -0.33 7.79 -17.38
C LYS A 163 0.69 6.66 -17.56
N LYS A 164 1.45 6.33 -16.52
CA LYS A 164 2.37 5.17 -16.54
C LYS A 164 1.64 3.86 -16.74
N ILE A 165 0.51 3.64 -16.06
CA ILE A 165 -0.33 2.45 -16.24
C ILE A 165 -0.79 2.33 -17.70
N MET A 166 -1.19 3.45 -18.31
CA MET A 166 -1.65 3.47 -19.70
C MET A 166 -0.51 3.20 -20.71
N THR A 167 0.72 3.64 -20.43
CA THR A 167 1.85 3.47 -21.35
C THR A 167 2.63 2.18 -21.16
N GLU A 168 2.80 1.73 -19.91
CA GLU A 168 3.67 0.60 -19.54
C GLU A 168 2.87 -0.70 -19.27
N GLY A 169 1.54 -0.65 -19.39
CA GLY A 169 0.66 -1.83 -19.32
C GLY A 169 0.51 -2.42 -17.91
N GLN A 170 0.06 -3.69 -17.84
CA GLN A 170 -0.35 -4.41 -16.63
C GLN A 170 0.82 -4.64 -15.65
N ASN A 171 1.20 -3.61 -14.89
CA ASN A 171 2.17 -3.69 -13.81
C ASN A 171 1.46 -3.59 -12.45
N ALA A 172 1.45 -4.69 -11.69
CA ALA A 172 0.81 -4.76 -10.37
C ALA A 172 1.37 -3.71 -9.39
N TYR A 173 2.65 -3.37 -9.52
CA TYR A 173 3.32 -2.38 -8.69
C TYR A 173 2.69 -0.99 -8.84
N TYR A 174 2.39 -0.53 -10.07
CA TYR A 174 1.78 0.79 -10.29
C TYR A 174 0.37 0.87 -9.73
N TRP A 175 -0.42 -0.20 -9.85
CA TRP A 175 -1.73 -0.28 -9.23
C TRP A 175 -1.66 -0.27 -7.71
N ASN A 176 -0.67 -0.95 -7.11
CA ASN A 176 -0.42 -0.86 -5.67
C ASN A 176 -0.09 0.57 -5.24
N ARG A 177 0.83 1.23 -5.95
CA ARG A 177 1.23 2.60 -5.64
C ARG A 177 0.07 3.58 -5.81
N LEU A 178 -0.79 3.40 -6.81
CA LEU A 178 -2.02 4.16 -6.98
C LEU A 178 -2.97 3.96 -5.77
N GLY A 179 -3.11 2.73 -5.28
CA GLY A 179 -3.89 2.43 -4.08
C GLY A 179 -3.38 3.15 -2.83
N ASN A 180 -2.05 3.27 -2.68
CA ASN A 180 -1.46 4.02 -1.56
C ASN A 180 -1.81 5.51 -1.63
N ILE A 181 -1.79 6.12 -2.83
CA ILE A 181 -2.19 7.53 -3.02
C ILE A 181 -3.66 7.73 -2.64
N TYR A 182 -4.55 6.81 -3.05
CA TYR A 182 -5.95 6.90 -2.65
C TYR A 182 -6.17 6.73 -1.16
N LYS A 183 -5.46 5.78 -0.52
CA LYS A 183 -5.54 5.58 0.93
C LYS A 183 -5.10 6.85 1.67
N GLN A 184 -3.96 7.43 1.30
CA GLN A 184 -3.46 8.68 1.87
C GLN A 184 -4.45 9.84 1.65
N GLY A 185 -5.07 9.89 0.46
CA GLY A 185 -6.11 10.86 0.13
C GLY A 185 -7.48 10.60 0.74
N ARG A 186 -7.62 9.67 1.70
CA ARG A 186 -8.89 9.29 2.37
C ARG A 186 -9.97 8.82 1.39
N ARG A 187 -9.57 8.07 0.36
CA ARG A 187 -10.43 7.37 -0.60
C ARG A 187 -10.20 5.85 -0.51
N PRO A 188 -10.57 5.20 0.62
CA PRO A 188 -10.38 3.76 0.79
C PRO A 188 -11.17 2.94 -0.24
N ASP A 189 -12.26 3.50 -0.76
CA ASP A 189 -13.05 2.98 -1.87
C ASP A 189 -12.21 2.85 -3.16
N LEU A 190 -11.54 3.92 -3.60
CA LEU A 190 -10.67 3.88 -4.77
C LEU A 190 -9.38 3.09 -4.49
N ALA A 191 -8.87 3.15 -3.26
CA ALA A 191 -7.73 2.36 -2.85
C ALA A 191 -8.01 0.86 -3.01
N ALA A 192 -9.18 0.39 -2.57
CA ALA A 192 -9.61 -0.99 -2.73
C ALA A 192 -9.68 -1.40 -4.21
N VAL A 193 -10.23 -0.55 -5.09
CA VAL A 193 -10.24 -0.82 -6.54
C VAL A 193 -8.82 -1.02 -7.06
N ALA A 194 -7.90 -0.11 -6.72
CA ALA A 194 -6.53 -0.17 -7.21
C ALA A 194 -5.76 -1.40 -6.68
N PHE A 195 -5.93 -1.75 -5.39
CA PHE A 195 -5.31 -2.96 -4.83
C PHE A 195 -5.92 -4.25 -5.40
N GLU A 196 -7.24 -4.30 -5.66
CA GLU A 196 -7.87 -5.44 -6.35
C GLU A 196 -7.33 -5.61 -7.77
N GLN A 197 -7.09 -4.51 -8.50
CA GLN A 197 -6.44 -4.58 -9.82
C GLN A 197 -4.99 -5.06 -9.74
N SER A 198 -4.25 -4.58 -8.74
CA SER A 198 -2.90 -5.01 -8.47
C SER A 198 -2.83 -6.54 -8.26
N ILE A 199 -3.73 -7.07 -7.43
CA ILE A 199 -3.84 -8.52 -7.18
C ILE A 199 -4.30 -9.29 -8.42
N ARG A 200 -5.18 -8.71 -9.25
CA ARG A 200 -5.62 -9.35 -10.50
C ARG A 200 -4.46 -9.55 -11.49
N ILE A 201 -3.50 -8.62 -11.49
CA ILE A 201 -2.31 -8.68 -12.34
C ILE A 201 -1.27 -9.62 -11.73
N ASP A 202 -1.01 -9.50 -10.43
CA ASP A 202 -0.15 -10.39 -9.67
C ASP A 202 -0.88 -10.88 -8.42
N ASN A 203 -1.34 -12.13 -8.45
CA ASN A 203 -2.06 -12.79 -7.36
C ASN A 203 -1.21 -12.94 -6.08
N ASP A 204 0.09 -12.67 -6.18
CA ASP A 204 1.09 -12.74 -5.13
C ASP A 204 1.59 -11.35 -4.72
N GLN A 205 0.91 -10.27 -5.13
CA GLN A 205 1.32 -8.93 -4.76
C GLN A 205 1.13 -8.65 -3.26
N LEU A 206 2.22 -8.81 -2.51
CA LEU A 206 2.25 -8.85 -1.05
C LEU A 206 1.72 -7.56 -0.42
N GLU A 207 2.21 -6.38 -0.82
CA GLU A 207 1.74 -5.11 -0.28
C GLU A 207 0.26 -4.87 -0.54
N SER A 208 -0.28 -5.32 -1.68
CA SER A 208 -1.70 -5.12 -2.01
C SER A 208 -2.61 -6.00 -1.17
N HIS A 209 -2.19 -7.24 -0.89
CA HIS A 209 -2.89 -8.09 0.09
C HIS A 209 -2.86 -7.45 1.48
N TYR A 210 -1.70 -6.99 1.95
CA TYR A 210 -1.59 -6.30 3.23
C TYR A 210 -2.53 -5.07 3.32
N SER A 211 -2.51 -4.21 2.30
CA SER A 211 -3.34 -3.00 2.28
C SER A 211 -4.84 -3.30 2.24
N LEU A 212 -5.29 -4.27 1.44
CA LEU A 212 -6.71 -4.70 1.46
C LEU A 212 -7.11 -5.31 2.80
N GLY A 213 -6.22 -6.07 3.44
CA GLY A 213 -6.46 -6.61 4.79
C GLY A 213 -6.78 -5.50 5.79
N ASN A 214 -5.99 -4.42 5.78
CA ASN A 214 -6.23 -3.26 6.63
C ASN A 214 -7.55 -2.54 6.32
N LEU A 215 -7.84 -2.29 5.04
CA LEU A 215 -9.13 -1.69 4.64
C LEU A 215 -10.33 -2.55 5.08
N LEU A 216 -10.19 -3.87 5.05
CA LEU A 216 -11.22 -4.79 5.53
C LEU A 216 -11.37 -4.77 7.06
N ILE A 217 -10.29 -4.53 7.82
CA ILE A 217 -10.38 -4.30 9.27
C ILE A 217 -11.20 -3.04 9.55
N GLU A 218 -10.95 -1.95 8.83
CA GLU A 218 -11.64 -0.65 9.01
C GLU A 218 -13.17 -0.77 8.86
N ILE A 219 -13.66 -1.73 8.06
CA ILE A 219 -15.09 -2.01 7.90
C ILE A 219 -15.55 -3.29 8.64
N GLY A 220 -14.77 -3.77 9.61
CA GLY A 220 -15.13 -4.91 10.48
C GLY A 220 -15.15 -6.28 9.81
N ARG A 221 -14.60 -6.43 8.60
CA ARG A 221 -14.58 -7.68 7.81
C ARG A 221 -13.39 -8.57 8.15
N LEU A 222 -13.25 -8.89 9.44
CA LEU A 222 -12.08 -9.57 10.00
C LEU A 222 -11.76 -10.94 9.35
N LYS A 223 -12.79 -11.72 8.99
CA LYS A 223 -12.59 -13.03 8.31
C LYS A 223 -11.93 -12.89 6.94
N GLU A 224 -12.28 -11.86 6.19
CA GLU A 224 -11.68 -11.60 4.87
C GLU A 224 -10.29 -10.98 5.03
N ALA A 225 -10.13 -10.05 5.98
CA ALA A 225 -8.83 -9.48 6.32
C ALA A 225 -7.81 -10.57 6.66
N ARG A 226 -8.22 -11.56 7.48
CA ARG A 226 -7.42 -12.74 7.83
C ARG A 226 -6.88 -13.47 6.59
N ALA A 227 -7.72 -13.70 5.57
CA ALA A 227 -7.31 -14.37 4.35
C ALA A 227 -6.24 -13.57 3.58
N HIS A 228 -6.35 -12.25 3.56
CA HIS A 228 -5.35 -11.37 2.95
C HIS A 228 -4.02 -11.39 3.71
N PHE A 229 -4.02 -11.31 5.04
CA PHE A 229 -2.79 -11.41 5.82
C PHE A 229 -2.14 -12.79 5.73
N GLN A 230 -2.94 -13.87 5.69
CA GLN A 230 -2.41 -15.21 5.41
C GLN A 230 -1.72 -15.29 4.05
N ARG A 231 -2.20 -14.56 3.03
CA ARG A 231 -1.54 -14.49 1.72
C ARG A 231 -0.18 -13.80 1.82
N VAL A 232 -0.06 -12.71 2.59
CA VAL A 232 1.23 -12.04 2.87
C VAL A 232 2.26 -13.05 3.41
N LEU A 233 1.87 -13.87 4.40
CA LEU A 233 2.76 -14.87 4.99
C LEU A 233 3.15 -15.98 4.01
N ARG A 234 2.20 -16.44 3.18
CA ARG A 234 2.49 -17.49 2.17
C ARG A 234 3.46 -16.99 1.11
N THR A 235 3.35 -15.75 0.68
CA THR A 235 4.11 -15.22 -0.46
C THR A 235 5.46 -14.61 -0.06
N ALA A 236 5.66 -14.27 1.22
CA ALA A 236 6.87 -13.60 1.72
C ALA A 236 8.21 -14.25 1.28
N HIS A 237 8.26 -15.57 1.15
CA HIS A 237 9.49 -16.29 0.81
C HIS A 237 9.90 -16.17 -0.67
N THR A 238 8.95 -15.88 -1.56
CA THR A 238 9.15 -15.69 -3.01
C THR A 238 9.08 -14.22 -3.42
N TYR A 239 8.56 -13.35 -2.55
CA TYR A 239 8.46 -11.92 -2.83
C TYR A 239 9.82 -11.23 -2.82
N ASN A 240 10.21 -10.61 -3.95
CA ASN A 240 11.55 -10.01 -4.13
C ASN A 240 11.53 -8.51 -4.47
N GLU A 241 10.36 -7.90 -4.58
CA GLU A 241 10.20 -6.46 -4.90
C GLU A 241 10.63 -5.55 -3.73
N LEU A 242 10.70 -6.09 -2.51
CA LEU A 242 11.08 -5.35 -1.30
C LEU A 242 12.49 -5.70 -0.82
N LYS A 243 13.13 -4.71 -0.17
CA LYS A 243 14.31 -4.95 0.67
C LYS A 243 13.94 -5.90 1.82
N ALA A 244 14.92 -6.65 2.29
CA ALA A 244 14.70 -7.69 3.28
C ALA A 244 14.15 -7.14 4.60
N GLU A 245 14.62 -5.95 5.03
CA GLU A 245 14.10 -5.25 6.21
C GLU A 245 12.63 -4.89 6.03
N SER A 246 12.27 -4.18 4.94
CA SER A 246 10.89 -3.79 4.68
C SER A 246 9.96 -5.01 4.55
N LEU A 247 10.43 -6.09 3.90
CA LEU A 247 9.68 -7.33 3.83
C LEU A 247 9.44 -7.92 5.23
N ARG A 248 10.44 -7.89 6.11
CA ARG A 248 10.27 -8.35 7.50
C ARG A 248 9.22 -7.52 8.23
N ASP A 249 9.22 -6.20 8.04
CA ASP A 249 8.27 -5.30 8.70
C ASP A 249 6.84 -5.55 8.21
N PHE A 250 6.64 -5.75 6.90
CA PHE A 250 5.33 -6.12 6.35
C PHE A 250 4.83 -7.47 6.87
N VAL A 251 5.69 -8.48 6.91
CA VAL A 251 5.33 -9.81 7.42
C VAL A 251 5.02 -9.76 8.92
N SER A 252 5.80 -9.01 9.68
CA SER A 252 5.59 -8.80 11.12
C SER A 252 4.28 -8.06 11.37
N SER A 253 3.99 -7.03 10.58
CA SER A 253 2.74 -6.28 10.68
C SER A 253 1.55 -7.18 10.34
N ALA A 254 1.65 -8.04 9.32
CA ALA A 254 0.60 -9.00 9.00
C ALA A 254 0.38 -10.03 10.13
N LEU A 255 1.45 -10.51 10.79
CA LEU A 255 1.36 -11.38 11.97
C LEU A 255 0.69 -10.67 13.14
N GLN A 256 1.07 -9.42 13.40
CA GLN A 256 0.48 -8.59 14.45
C GLN A 256 -1.02 -8.35 14.19
N GLN A 257 -1.41 -8.02 12.96
CA GLN A 257 -2.82 -7.90 12.59
C GLN A 257 -3.58 -9.22 12.76
N LEU A 258 -2.98 -10.35 12.36
CA LEU A 258 -3.56 -11.68 12.60
C LEU A 258 -3.73 -11.98 14.08
N PHE A 259 -2.80 -11.54 14.92
CA PHE A 259 -2.87 -11.66 16.37
C PHE A 259 -4.04 -10.84 16.93
N TYR A 260 -4.15 -9.55 16.57
CA TYR A 260 -5.25 -8.69 17.05
C TYR A 260 -6.63 -9.18 16.63
N ILE A 261 -6.79 -9.72 15.42
CA ILE A 261 -8.09 -10.23 14.94
C ILE A 261 -8.38 -11.69 15.37
N SER A 262 -7.50 -12.28 16.18
CA SER A 262 -7.66 -13.64 16.69
C SER A 262 -8.21 -13.62 18.10
N ASP A 263 -9.05 -14.61 18.42
CA ASP A 263 -9.62 -14.77 19.75
C ASP A 263 -8.66 -15.62 20.61
N GLY A 264 -7.54 -15.00 21.00
CA GLY A 264 -6.49 -15.62 21.80
C GLY A 264 -5.43 -16.40 21.01
N ALA A 265 -4.44 -16.90 21.75
CA ALA A 265 -3.22 -17.50 21.19
C ALA A 265 -3.48 -18.75 20.34
N GLU A 266 -4.43 -19.61 20.74
CA GLU A 266 -4.77 -20.82 19.97
C GLU A 266 -5.41 -20.47 18.62
N SER A 267 -6.36 -19.51 18.61
CA SER A 267 -6.95 -18.99 17.37
C SER A 267 -5.87 -18.38 16.48
N PHE A 268 -4.94 -17.61 17.06
CA PHE A 268 -3.84 -17.02 16.31
C PHE A 268 -2.97 -18.09 15.65
N LEU A 269 -2.47 -19.06 16.42
CA LEU A 269 -1.62 -20.14 15.92
C LEU A 269 -2.32 -20.98 14.85
N SER A 270 -3.60 -21.28 15.02
CA SER A 270 -4.40 -22.01 14.02
C SER A 270 -4.63 -21.22 12.73
N SER A 271 -4.57 -19.88 12.80
CA SER A 271 -4.70 -19.02 11.63
C SER A 271 -3.42 -18.93 10.79
N LEU A 272 -2.29 -19.37 11.33
CA LEU A 272 -1.00 -19.27 10.66
C LEU A 272 -0.87 -20.32 9.54
N PRO A 273 -0.42 -19.95 8.32
CA PRO A 273 -0.17 -20.92 7.27
C PRO A 273 0.92 -21.92 7.68
N THR A 274 0.62 -23.22 7.61
CA THR A 274 1.60 -24.26 7.90
C THR A 274 2.68 -24.34 6.82
N ARG A 275 3.80 -24.98 7.16
CA ARG A 275 4.88 -25.28 6.20
C ARG A 275 4.37 -26.07 4.99
N GLU A 276 3.45 -27.01 5.20
CA GLU A 276 2.85 -27.80 4.13
C GLU A 276 2.03 -26.92 3.19
N ASN A 277 1.21 -26.01 3.74
CA ASN A 277 0.45 -25.02 2.98
C ASN A 277 1.35 -24.08 2.14
N ILE A 278 2.57 -23.79 2.60
CA ILE A 278 3.55 -22.96 1.87
C ILE A 278 4.27 -23.78 0.77
N LEU A 279 4.58 -25.05 1.02
CA LEU A 279 5.31 -25.92 0.10
C LEU A 279 4.47 -26.54 -1.02
N GLU A 280 3.16 -26.69 -0.82
CA GLU A 280 2.22 -27.18 -1.85
C GLU A 280 2.02 -26.17 -2.99
N GLU A 281 2.09 -24.86 -2.72
CA GLU A 281 1.97 -23.80 -3.73
C GLU A 281 3.33 -23.42 -4.37
N HIS A 282 4.44 -23.54 -3.64
CA HIS A 282 5.79 -23.20 -4.14
C HIS A 282 6.83 -24.27 -3.80
N GLU A 283 7.25 -25.05 -4.80
CA GLU A 283 8.27 -26.09 -4.62
C GLU A 283 9.67 -25.51 -4.31
N GLY A 284 10.00 -25.38 -3.02
CA GLY A 284 11.40 -25.38 -2.57
C GLY A 284 11.75 -24.50 -1.37
N ILE A 285 11.33 -24.88 -0.16
CA ILE A 285 11.89 -24.29 1.07
C ILE A 285 12.31 -25.37 2.07
N GLY A 286 13.60 -25.39 2.40
CA GLY A 286 14.12 -26.10 3.56
C GLY A 286 13.95 -25.25 4.80
N ILE A 287 12.79 -25.31 5.45
CA ILE A 287 12.67 -24.92 6.87
C ILE A 287 13.41 -26.02 7.64
N GLY A 288 14.36 -25.66 8.51
CA GLY A 288 15.05 -26.66 9.34
C GLY A 288 14.03 -27.33 10.24
N GLU A 289 13.96 -28.67 10.21
CA GLU A 289 13.34 -29.41 11.31
C GLU A 289 14.15 -29.08 12.58
N GLY A 290 13.47 -28.59 13.63
CA GLY A 290 14.07 -28.37 14.96
C GLY A 290 14.35 -26.93 15.38
N LEU A 291 13.56 -25.93 14.95
CA LEU A 291 13.54 -24.65 15.67
C LEU A 291 12.51 -24.73 16.80
N GLU A 292 12.96 -25.04 18.02
CA GLU A 292 12.25 -24.63 19.24
C GLU A 292 12.50 -23.12 19.39
N ILE A 293 11.54 -22.31 18.94
CA ILE A 293 11.58 -20.88 19.17
C ILE A 293 10.73 -20.63 20.41
N ASP A 294 11.37 -20.25 21.51
CA ASP A 294 10.66 -19.67 22.64
C ASP A 294 10.20 -18.26 22.19
N LEU A 295 8.90 -18.13 21.91
CA LEU A 295 8.29 -16.95 21.30
C LEU A 295 7.45 -16.23 22.35
N GLU A 296 7.99 -15.15 22.90
CA GLU A 296 7.21 -14.15 23.60
C GLU A 296 6.73 -13.10 22.60
N LEU A 297 5.42 -13.09 22.34
CA LEU A 297 4.80 -12.12 21.44
C LEU A 297 4.18 -11.00 22.27
N ILE A 298 4.67 -9.79 22.08
CA ILE A 298 4.16 -8.57 22.72
C ILE A 298 3.35 -7.83 21.67
N PRO A 299 2.01 -7.73 21.81
CA PRO A 299 1.14 -7.26 20.74
C PRO A 299 1.52 -5.88 20.20
N ASP A 300 1.94 -4.97 21.07
CA ASP A 300 2.25 -3.57 20.71
C ASP A 300 3.72 -3.35 20.32
N GLU A 301 4.56 -4.40 20.35
CA GLU A 301 5.96 -4.35 19.92
C GLU A 301 6.16 -5.17 18.65
N LEU A 302 6.27 -4.49 17.50
CA LEU A 302 6.41 -5.13 16.20
C LEU A 302 7.64 -6.06 16.13
N GLU A 303 8.73 -5.67 16.79
CA GLU A 303 9.98 -6.42 16.90
C GLU A 303 9.79 -7.81 17.50
N SER A 304 8.81 -7.99 18.40
CA SER A 304 8.53 -9.29 19.01
C SER A 304 8.09 -10.34 17.97
N PHE A 305 7.55 -9.90 16.83
CA PHE A 305 7.14 -10.75 15.71
C PHE A 305 8.27 -11.05 14.71
N TYR A 306 9.42 -10.37 14.80
CA TYR A 306 10.52 -10.54 13.84
C TYR A 306 11.03 -11.99 13.73
N PRO A 307 11.20 -12.77 14.82
CA PRO A 307 11.63 -14.16 14.71
C PRO A 307 10.66 -14.97 13.85
N LEU A 308 9.35 -14.82 14.07
CA LEU A 308 8.33 -15.53 13.32
C LEU A 308 8.25 -15.04 11.86
N ALA A 309 8.39 -13.74 11.63
CA ALA A 309 8.46 -13.18 10.28
C ALA A 309 9.66 -13.73 9.48
N GLU A 310 10.83 -13.85 10.10
CA GLU A 310 12.02 -14.43 9.46
C GLU A 310 11.82 -15.90 9.06
N VAL A 311 10.97 -16.66 9.77
CA VAL A 311 10.56 -18.01 9.34
C VAL A 311 9.79 -17.95 8.02
N TYR A 312 8.77 -17.10 7.93
CA TYR A 312 7.94 -16.96 6.71
C TYR A 312 8.70 -16.38 5.52
N MET A 313 9.66 -15.48 5.78
CA MET A 313 10.54 -14.94 4.73
C MET A 313 11.48 -16.01 4.13
N GLY A 314 11.75 -17.11 4.83
CA GLY A 314 12.58 -18.20 4.33
C GLY A 314 13.97 -17.74 3.85
N GLN A 315 14.26 -17.87 2.54
CA GLN A 315 15.56 -17.43 2.01
C GLN A 315 15.74 -15.91 2.01
N ASN A 316 14.65 -15.13 1.96
CA ASN A 316 14.73 -13.68 2.01
C ASN A 316 15.28 -13.17 3.34
N ALA A 317 15.04 -13.89 4.44
CA ALA A 317 15.63 -13.54 5.75
C ALA A 317 17.17 -13.58 5.73
N LYS A 318 17.80 -14.36 4.84
CA LYS A 318 19.27 -14.41 4.73
C LYS A 318 19.88 -13.15 4.12
N LYS A 319 19.08 -12.36 3.41
CA LYS A 319 19.50 -11.06 2.86
C LYS A 319 19.61 -9.99 3.95
N LEU A 320 19.05 -10.21 5.14
CA LEU A 320 19.21 -9.31 6.28
C LEU A 320 20.67 -9.26 6.76
N PRO A 321 21.16 -8.09 7.20
CA PRO A 321 22.45 -7.99 7.89
C PRO A 321 22.51 -8.95 9.08
N LEU A 322 23.63 -9.68 9.25
CA LEU A 322 23.78 -10.70 10.31
C LEU A 322 23.46 -10.16 11.71
N LYS A 323 23.85 -8.92 12.00
CA LYS A 323 23.61 -8.26 13.30
C LYS A 323 22.13 -7.95 13.56
N LYS A 324 21.30 -7.89 12.52
CA LYS A 324 19.87 -7.57 12.61
C LYS A 324 18.97 -8.81 12.61
N ARG A 325 19.50 -9.99 12.32
CA ARG A 325 18.72 -11.24 12.28
C ARG A 325 18.42 -11.71 13.70
N MET A 326 17.16 -12.01 13.95
CA MET A 326 16.74 -12.60 15.22
C MET A 326 16.95 -14.11 15.20
N LEU A 327 16.78 -14.76 14.03
CA LEU A 327 17.08 -16.17 13.87
C LEU A 327 18.53 -16.39 13.44
N LYS A 328 19.31 -17.07 14.29
CA LYS A 328 20.63 -17.58 13.93
C LYS A 328 20.49 -18.81 13.04
N TYR A 329 20.37 -18.58 11.72
CA TYR A 329 20.36 -19.66 10.75
C TYR A 329 21.72 -20.38 10.74
N GLN A 330 21.78 -21.63 11.22
CA GLN A 330 23.02 -22.40 11.08
C GLN A 330 23.32 -22.65 9.59
N PRO A 331 24.54 -22.35 9.11
CA PRO A 331 24.89 -22.66 7.73
C PRO A 331 24.73 -24.18 7.51
N MET A 332 24.12 -24.57 6.38
CA MET A 332 24.02 -25.99 6.02
C MET A 332 25.41 -26.59 6.04
N ASN A 333 25.59 -27.66 6.78
CA ASN A 333 26.84 -28.38 6.74
C ASN A 333 27.04 -29.01 5.35
N ARG A 334 28.29 -29.27 4.97
CA ARG A 334 28.67 -29.76 3.64
C ARG A 334 27.91 -31.05 3.25
N SER A 335 27.51 -31.86 4.22
CA SER A 335 26.73 -33.08 4.02
C SER A 335 25.26 -32.79 3.65
N GLN A 336 24.62 -31.78 4.27
CA GLN A 336 23.28 -31.32 3.90
C GLN A 336 23.26 -30.68 2.50
N GLU A 337 24.29 -29.88 2.15
CA GLU A 337 24.41 -29.32 0.79
C GLU A 337 24.54 -30.41 -0.29
N LEU A 338 25.35 -31.43 -0.01
CA LEU A 338 25.53 -32.57 -0.91
C LEU A 338 24.24 -33.36 -1.08
N ARG A 339 23.47 -33.58 0.00
CA ARG A 339 22.14 -34.22 -0.06
C ARG A 339 21.15 -33.42 -0.90
N MET A 340 21.10 -32.09 -0.74
CA MET A 340 20.27 -31.22 -1.58
C MET A 340 20.66 -31.26 -3.06
N LYS A 341 21.97 -31.19 -3.36
CA LYS A 341 22.49 -31.27 -4.74
C LYS A 341 22.15 -32.63 -5.38
N GLN A 342 22.22 -33.72 -4.62
CA GLN A 342 21.84 -35.06 -5.06
C GLN A 342 20.33 -35.18 -5.31
N ASN A 343 19.49 -34.62 -4.43
CA ASN A 343 18.03 -34.63 -4.59
C ASN A 343 17.59 -33.80 -5.80
N LYS A 344 18.18 -32.62 -6.04
CA LYS A 344 17.95 -31.83 -7.27
C LYS A 344 18.36 -32.59 -8.53
N LYS A 345 19.49 -33.31 -8.51
CA LYS A 345 19.92 -34.17 -9.64
C LYS A 345 18.96 -35.33 -9.89
N LYS A 346 18.47 -36.01 -8.84
CA LYS A 346 17.49 -37.10 -8.95
C LYS A 346 16.15 -36.59 -9.50
N LYS A 347 15.70 -35.40 -9.08
CA LYS A 347 14.46 -34.77 -9.56
C LYS A 347 14.53 -34.40 -11.04
N ARG A 348 15.61 -33.73 -11.48
CA ARG A 348 15.86 -33.43 -12.91
C ARG A 348 15.92 -34.70 -13.77
N LYS A 349 16.46 -35.81 -13.25
CA LYS A 349 16.44 -37.11 -13.94
C LYS A 349 15.02 -37.69 -14.05
N LYS A 350 14.20 -37.59 -13.00
CA LYS A 350 12.80 -38.04 -13.04
C LYS A 350 11.95 -37.21 -14.02
N GLU A 351 12.12 -35.89 -14.05
CA GLU A 351 11.42 -35.00 -14.99
C GLU A 351 11.83 -35.25 -16.44
N ARG A 352 13.14 -35.44 -16.72
CA ARG A 352 13.62 -35.84 -18.05
C ARG A 352 13.06 -37.19 -18.50
N LYS A 353 12.89 -38.16 -17.58
CA LYS A 353 12.25 -39.45 -17.89
C LYS A 353 10.75 -39.32 -18.16
N LYS A 354 10.04 -38.43 -17.43
CA LYS A 354 8.62 -38.14 -17.69
C LYS A 354 8.40 -37.44 -19.05
N ARG A 355 9.30 -36.52 -19.44
CA ARG A 355 9.27 -35.83 -20.74
C ARG A 355 9.63 -36.70 -21.95
N LYS A 356 10.26 -37.87 -21.74
CA LYS A 356 10.56 -38.85 -22.81
C LYS A 356 9.50 -39.96 -22.95
N LYS A 357 8.50 -39.97 -22.07
CA LYS A 357 7.40 -40.95 -22.05
C LYS A 357 6.04 -40.34 -22.44
N LYS A 358 5.99 -39.02 -22.62
CA LYS A 358 4.99 -38.30 -23.42
C LYS A 358 5.64 -38.03 -24.76
#